data_AF-A0A285Q816-F1
#
_entry.id   AF-A0A285Q816-F1
#
_cell.length_a   1.000
_cell.length_b   1.000
_cell.length_c   1.000
_cell.angle_alpha   90.00
_cell.angle_beta   90.00
_cell.angle_gamma   90.00
#
_symmetry.space_group_name_H-M   'P 1'
#
loop_
_entity.id
_entity.type
_entity.pdbx_description
1 polymer ?
#
loop_
_entity_poly.entity_id
_entity_poly.type
_entity_poly.pdbx_seq_one_letter_code
_entity_poly.pdbx_strand_id
1 'polypeptide(L)'
;MRKLFTENEIVLCTYIVRFGRSYFNEKRITRLENRSEASVKMKVQNIAAMLKEEGFEHSSDVSALSGVPPGEEGRRTNWNIVAPIADISKEDLKQKCKEIFGL
;
A
#
# COMPACT_ATOMS: atom_id res chain seq x y z
N MET A 1 10.76 19.29 -4.29
CA MET A 1 11.13 17.86 -4.11
C MET A 1 9.92 17.12 -3.55
N ARG A 2 9.49 15.99 -4.13
CA ARG A 2 8.36 15.22 -3.58
C ARG A 2 8.84 14.40 -2.38
N LYS A 3 8.11 14.42 -1.27
CA LYS A 3 8.41 13.61 -0.08
C LYS A 3 8.23 12.12 -0.39
N LEU A 4 9.28 11.34 -0.20
CA LEU A 4 9.24 9.87 -0.36
C LEU A 4 8.30 9.24 0.65
N PHE A 5 7.74 8.08 0.32
CA PHE A 5 6.94 7.30 1.26
C PHE A 5 7.86 6.62 2.27
N THR A 6 7.51 6.70 3.56
CA THR A 6 8.22 5.99 4.63
C THR A 6 7.81 4.52 4.65
N GLU A 7 8.64 3.66 5.25
CA GLU A 7 8.32 2.24 5.43
C GLU A 7 6.97 2.03 6.13
N ASN A 8 6.70 2.80 7.18
CA ASN A 8 5.43 2.77 7.90
C ASN A 8 4.24 3.10 6.97
N GLU A 9 4.35 4.13 6.12
CA GLU A 9 3.30 4.44 5.15
C GLU A 9 3.10 3.28 4.15
N ILE A 10 4.18 2.60 3.72
CA ILE A 10 4.10 1.45 2.80
C ILE A 10 3.40 0.25 3.46
N VAL A 11 3.74 -0.08 4.70
CA VAL A 11 3.09 -1.17 5.46
C VAL A 11 1.58 -0.92 5.55
N LEU A 12 1.18 0.30 5.91
CA LEU A 12 -0.24 0.66 6.03
C LEU A 12 -0.98 0.65 4.69
N CYS A 13 -0.34 1.15 3.62
CA CYS A 13 -0.92 1.08 2.28
C CYS A 13 -1.10 -0.38 1.84
N THR A 14 -0.11 -1.24 2.11
CA THR A 14 -0.16 -2.67 1.76
C THR A 14 -1.29 -3.39 2.50
N TYR A 15 -1.54 -3.04 3.76
CA TYR A 15 -2.70 -3.56 4.50
C TYR A 15 -4.03 -3.21 3.81
N ILE A 16 -4.21 -1.95 3.40
CA ILE A 16 -5.41 -1.52 2.68
C ILE A 16 -5.55 -2.31 1.37
N VAL A 17 -4.45 -2.52 0.64
CA VAL A 17 -4.48 -3.29 -0.62
C VAL A 17 -4.91 -4.74 -0.39
N ARG A 18 -4.31 -5.43 0.58
CA ARG A 18 -4.59 -6.86 0.83
C ARG A 18 -5.98 -7.09 1.41
N PHE A 19 -6.41 -6.24 2.36
CA PHE A 19 -7.55 -6.54 3.23
C PHE A 19 -8.65 -5.48 3.22
N GLY A 20 -8.53 -4.47 2.36
CA GLY A 20 -9.50 -3.40 2.18
C GLY A 20 -9.52 -2.40 3.34
N ARG A 21 -10.56 -1.55 3.34
CA ARG A 21 -10.65 -0.37 4.24
C ARG A 21 -11.42 -0.59 5.54
N SER A 22 -11.69 -1.85 5.88
CA SER A 22 -12.53 -2.22 7.04
C SER A 22 -11.92 -1.79 8.38
N TYR A 23 -10.59 -1.75 8.50
CA TYR A 23 -9.90 -1.38 9.74
C TYR A 23 -9.48 0.09 9.78
N PHE A 24 -9.00 0.63 8.65
CA PHE A 24 -8.72 2.05 8.44
C PHE A 24 -8.68 2.36 6.94
N ASN A 25 -8.61 3.65 6.60
CA ASN A 25 -8.51 4.12 5.22
C ASN A 25 -7.34 5.11 5.06
N GLU A 26 -7.16 5.60 3.83
CA GLU A 26 -6.09 6.49 3.42
C GLU A 26 -5.98 7.75 4.30
N LYS A 27 -7.11 8.28 4.82
CA LYS A 27 -7.13 9.46 5.70
C LYS A 27 -6.41 9.26 7.03
N ARG A 28 -6.23 8.02 7.47
CA ARG A 28 -5.46 7.73 8.68
C ARG A 28 -3.95 7.79 8.40
N ILE A 29 -3.54 7.37 7.20
CA ILE A 29 -2.14 7.38 6.76
C ILE A 29 -1.66 8.82 6.51
N THR A 30 -2.51 9.67 5.92
CA THR A 30 -2.15 11.08 5.62
C THR A 30 -1.64 11.84 6.84
N ARG A 31 -2.15 11.52 8.03
CA ARG A 31 -1.82 12.17 9.29
C ARG A 31 -0.42 11.84 9.82
N LEU A 32 0.19 10.73 9.39
CA LEU A 32 1.52 10.33 9.86
C LEU A 32 2.60 11.28 9.36
N GLU A 33 2.52 11.63 8.07
CA GLU A 33 3.59 12.36 7.37
C GLU A 33 3.10 13.66 6.71
N ASN A 34 1.88 14.09 7.04
CA ASN A 34 1.18 15.24 6.45
C ASN A 34 1.11 15.16 4.90
N ARG A 35 0.75 13.98 4.38
CA ARG A 35 0.63 13.70 2.94
C ARG A 35 -0.81 13.95 2.46
N SER A 36 -0.98 14.35 1.19
CA SER A 36 -2.31 14.44 0.60
C SER A 36 -2.98 13.06 0.44
N GLU A 37 -4.29 13.00 0.66
CA GLU A 37 -5.09 11.78 0.48
C GLU A 37 -4.97 11.22 -0.94
N ALA A 38 -4.93 12.11 -1.95
CA ALA A 38 -4.72 11.73 -3.35
C ALA A 38 -3.38 11.01 -3.57
N SER A 39 -2.31 11.45 -2.93
CA SER A 39 -1.00 10.78 -3.04
C SER A 39 -1.01 9.41 -2.37
N VAL A 40 -1.67 9.26 -1.21
CA VAL A 40 -1.82 7.97 -0.54
C VAL A 40 -2.66 7.02 -1.39
N LYS A 41 -3.79 7.49 -1.93
CA LYS A 41 -4.66 6.69 -2.82
C LYS A 41 -3.90 6.20 -4.04
N MET A 42 -3.14 7.06 -4.70
CA MET A 42 -2.31 6.67 -5.85
C MET A 42 -1.26 5.61 -5.45
N LYS A 43 -0.70 5.70 -4.24
CA LYS A 43 0.25 4.69 -3.74
C LYS A 43 -0.42 3.34 -3.45
N VAL A 44 -1.61 3.35 -2.86
CA VAL A 44 -2.44 2.14 -2.68
C VAL A 44 -2.74 1.48 -4.03
N GLN A 45 -3.15 2.26 -5.04
CA GLN A 45 -3.44 1.72 -6.38
C GLN A 45 -2.18 1.18 -7.09
N ASN A 46 -1.02 1.81 -6.86
CA ASN A 46 0.27 1.33 -7.37
C ASN A 46 0.67 0.01 -6.72
N ILE A 47 0.54 -0.12 -5.40
CA ILE A 47 0.83 -1.37 -4.69
C ILE A 47 -0.13 -2.49 -5.14
N ALA A 48 -1.42 -2.17 -5.36
CA ALA A 48 -2.38 -3.12 -5.91
C ALA A 48 -1.99 -3.62 -7.32
N ALA A 49 -1.45 -2.74 -8.18
CA ALA A 49 -0.92 -3.14 -9.47
C ALA A 49 0.29 -4.08 -9.32
N MET A 50 1.25 -3.76 -8.44
CA MET A 50 2.40 -4.62 -8.17
C MET A 50 1.99 -6.00 -7.65
N LEU A 51 1.08 -6.06 -6.67
CA LEU A 51 0.60 -7.35 -6.14
C LEU A 51 -0.08 -8.19 -7.22
N LYS A 52 -0.92 -7.55 -8.05
CA LYS A 52 -1.58 -8.23 -9.18
C LYS A 52 -0.59 -8.77 -10.21
N GLU A 53 0.44 -8.00 -10.55
CA GLU A 53 1.50 -8.42 -11.48
C GLU A 53 2.28 -9.64 -10.97
N GLU A 54 2.50 -9.71 -9.65
CA GLU A 54 3.24 -10.80 -8.99
C GLU A 54 2.34 -11.99 -8.57
N GLY A 55 1.04 -11.93 -8.89
CA GLY A 55 0.08 -13.01 -8.61
C GLY A 55 -0.40 -13.08 -7.16
N PHE A 56 -0.16 -12.06 -6.34
CA PHE A 56 -0.72 -11.96 -4.99
C PHE A 56 -2.17 -11.49 -5.01
N GLU A 57 -2.97 -12.02 -4.10
CA GLU A 57 -4.33 -11.54 -3.89
C GLU A 57 -4.36 -10.11 -3.34
N HIS A 58 -5.28 -9.32 -3.85
CA HIS A 58 -5.62 -8.02 -3.29
C HIS A 58 -7.15 -7.88 -3.18
N SER A 59 -7.59 -7.02 -2.27
CA SER A 59 -9.01 -6.77 -2.02
C SER A 59 -9.70 -6.17 -3.24
N SER A 60 -10.94 -6.59 -3.48
CA SER A 60 -11.77 -6.13 -4.60
C SER A 60 -12.23 -4.67 -4.45
N ASP A 61 -12.18 -4.11 -3.24
CA ASP A 61 -12.46 -2.69 -2.98
C ASP A 61 -11.28 -1.77 -3.37
N VAL A 62 -10.15 -2.33 -3.79
CA VAL A 62 -8.98 -1.56 -4.24
C VAL A 62 -8.76 -1.77 -5.73
N SER A 63 -8.99 -0.72 -6.52
CA SER A 63 -8.65 -0.72 -7.94
C SER A 63 -7.12 -0.62 -8.11
N ALA A 64 -6.53 -1.55 -8.84
CA ALA A 64 -5.16 -1.43 -9.31
C ALA A 64 -5.02 -0.27 -10.31
N LEU A 65 -3.87 0.40 -10.29
CA LEU A 65 -3.55 1.41 -11.29
C LEU A 65 -3.41 0.72 -12.66
N SER A 66 -4.18 1.15 -13.64
CA SER A 66 -4.17 0.60 -14.99
C SER A 66 -3.18 1.34 -15.90
N GLY A 67 -2.52 0.60 -16.79
CA GLY A 67 -1.63 1.16 -17.80
C GLY A 67 -0.18 1.22 -17.31
N VAL A 68 0.69 0.45 -17.96
CA VAL A 68 2.13 0.64 -17.90
C VAL A 68 2.48 1.70 -18.94
N PRO A 69 3.30 2.72 -18.64
CA PRO A 69 3.86 3.56 -19.69
C PRO A 69 4.55 2.68 -20.72
N PRO A 70 4.36 2.89 -22.04
CA PRO A 70 5.01 2.09 -23.06
C PRO A 70 6.53 2.05 -22.86
N GLY A 71 7.09 0.85 -22.70
CA GLY A 71 8.54 0.64 -22.53
C GLY A 71 9.06 0.69 -21.09
N GLU A 72 8.21 0.89 -20.09
CA GLU A 72 8.59 0.78 -18.67
C GLU A 72 8.11 -0.56 -18.08
N GLU A 73 9.00 -1.25 -17.34
CA GLU A 73 8.56 -2.27 -16.40
C GLU A 73 7.61 -1.63 -15.37
N GLY A 74 6.58 -2.37 -14.92
CA GLY A 74 5.63 -1.89 -13.92
C GLY A 74 6.32 -1.17 -12.76
N ARG A 75 5.71 -0.11 -12.24
CA ARG A 75 6.30 0.77 -11.23
C ARG A 75 6.56 0.00 -9.93
N ARG A 76 7.68 -0.74 -9.81
CA ARG A 76 8.13 -1.51 -8.63
C ARG A 76 8.62 -0.62 -7.48
N THR A 77 7.86 0.43 -7.17
CA THR A 77 8.25 1.41 -6.16
C THR A 77 8.07 0.85 -4.75
N ASN A 78 9.16 0.78 -3.98
CA ASN A 78 9.19 0.19 -2.63
C ASN A 78 8.88 -1.32 -2.59
N TRP A 79 9.09 -2.05 -3.69
CA TRP A 79 8.85 -3.50 -3.73
C TRP A 79 9.64 -4.27 -2.67
N ASN A 80 10.85 -3.82 -2.34
CA ASN A 80 11.67 -4.38 -1.27
C ASN A 80 10.99 -4.34 0.11
N ILE A 81 10.02 -3.45 0.32
CA ILE A 81 9.22 -3.35 1.56
C ILE A 81 7.90 -4.12 1.42
N VAL A 82 7.29 -4.10 0.22
CA VAL A 82 6.00 -4.77 -0.03
C VAL A 82 6.16 -6.29 -0.11
N ALA A 83 7.17 -6.80 -0.82
CA ALA A 83 7.33 -8.23 -1.08
C ALA A 83 7.36 -9.08 0.21
N PRO A 84 8.12 -8.69 1.27
CA PRO A 84 8.16 -9.47 2.50
C PRO A 84 6.82 -9.53 3.26
N ILE A 85 5.90 -8.60 2.99
CA ILE A 85 4.59 -8.50 3.66
C ILE A 85 3.41 -8.83 2.73
N ALA A 86 3.71 -9.17 1.48
CA ALA A 86 2.73 -9.42 0.42
C ALA A 86 1.90 -10.68 0.65
N ASP A 87 2.39 -11.63 1.45
CA ASP A 87 1.71 -12.90 1.77
C ASP A 87 1.52 -13.14 3.28
N ILE A 88 1.76 -12.12 4.09
CA ILE A 88 1.52 -12.22 5.54
C ILE A 88 0.01 -12.28 5.81
N SER A 89 -0.37 -12.97 6.90
CA SER A 89 -1.76 -13.07 7.39
C SER A 89 -2.35 -11.69 7.73
N LYS A 90 -3.69 -11.62 7.76
CA LYS A 90 -4.40 -10.38 8.11
C LYS A 90 -4.08 -9.95 9.54
N GLU A 91 -4.02 -10.89 10.47
CA GLU A 91 -3.77 -10.68 11.89
C GLU A 91 -2.36 -10.13 12.14
N ASP A 92 -1.35 -10.74 11.52
CA ASP A 92 0.05 -10.33 11.67
C ASP A 92 0.30 -8.95 11.05
N LEU A 93 -0.23 -8.70 9.85
CA LEU A 93 -0.08 -7.39 9.22
C LEU A 93 -0.89 -6.31 9.98
N LYS A 94 -2.04 -6.67 10.55
CA LYS A 94 -2.81 -5.78 11.44
C LYS A 94 -2.02 -5.44 12.70
N GLN A 95 -1.27 -6.39 13.27
CA GLN A 95 -0.45 -6.15 14.45
C GLN A 95 0.66 -5.13 14.16
N LYS A 96 1.36 -5.26 13.02
CA LYS A 96 2.30 -4.24 12.54
C LYS A 96 1.64 -2.86 12.38
N CYS A 97 0.41 -2.82 11.85
CA CYS A 97 -0.33 -1.56 11.72
C CYS A 97 -0.66 -0.92 13.08
N LYS A 98 -0.95 -1.72 14.12
CA LYS A 98 -1.20 -1.21 15.48
C LYS A 98 0.04 -0.58 16.07
N GLU A 99 1.19 -1.26 15.95
CA GLU A 99 2.48 -0.75 16.43
C GLU A 99 2.80 0.60 15.82
N ILE A 100 2.57 0.77 14.51
CA ILE A 100 2.75 2.06 13.81
C ILE A 100 1.81 3.14 14.35
N PHE A 101 0.58 2.79 14.71
CA PHE A 101 -0.39 3.73 15.27
C PHE A 101 -0.26 3.95 16.78
N GLY A 102 0.63 3.22 17.47
CA GLY A 102 0.73 3.25 18.93
C GLY A 102 -0.52 2.72 19.65
N LEU A 103 -1.13 1.65 19.12
CA LEU A 103 -2.34 1.00 19.66
C LEU A 103 -2.09 -0.38 20.26
#